data_AF-A0A821I3I8-F1
#
_entry.id   AF-A0A821I3I8-F1
#
_cell.length_a   1.000
_cell.length_b   1.000
_cell.length_c   1.000
_cell.angle_alpha   90.00
_cell.angle_beta   90.00
_cell.angle_gamma   90.00
#
_symmetry.space_group_name_H-M   'P 1'
#
loop_
_entity.id
_entity.type
_entity.pdbx_description
1 polymer ?
#
loop_
_entity_poly.entity_id
_entity_poly.type
_entity_poly.pdbx_seq_one_letter_code
_entity_poly.pdbx_strand_id
1 'polypeptide(L)'
;VFHNATISSNSSTFRLELSCVLTFGSIIFGTACSWCPFAADYNTYFPEDTSQLKIFLLTYISNFVSMVVMQLLGAAAYTGTYTNQNWKQAYEINNVGGLLGAILSPLRGFGKFILILFSLSIVACNIPNLYSLSLSTQVIAPIFSRIPRFLYTIIGTAAYVLLAIVAASKFNDALTSAMGISSYWSAIFMVIVFEDHILFRRCSFRNYNFSIWNSSKLLPISLAAILSALVGVAGIILGMSQIWFSGPIAKAIAGDTDIEGADIGFEVGFIFTAVAFPLFRLIELYFIRR
;
A
#
# COMPACT_ATOMS: atom_id res chain seq x y z
N VAL A 1 -10.20 -14.36 -8.16
CA VAL A 1 -10.66 -14.01 -6.79
C VAL A 1 -12.18 -14.14 -6.61
N PHE A 2 -13.02 -14.03 -7.66
CA PHE A 2 -14.44 -14.41 -7.58
C PHE A 2 -14.72 -15.67 -8.42
N HIS A 3 -14.43 -16.85 -7.86
CA HIS A 3 -14.88 -18.12 -8.42
C HIS A 3 -15.98 -18.64 -7.48
N ASN A 4 -17.25 -18.51 -7.90
CA ASN A 4 -18.43 -19.14 -7.29
C ASN A 4 -18.95 -18.58 -5.95
N ALA A 5 -19.29 -17.30 -5.88
CA ALA A 5 -20.22 -16.81 -4.86
C ALA A 5 -21.68 -17.04 -5.32
N THR A 6 -22.14 -18.29 -5.28
CA THR A 6 -23.58 -18.58 -5.25
C THR A 6 -24.02 -18.52 -3.79
N ILE A 7 -24.90 -17.57 -3.47
CA ILE A 7 -25.51 -17.39 -2.15
C ILE A 7 -26.23 -18.70 -1.78
N SER A 8 -25.54 -19.56 -1.04
CA SER A 8 -26.09 -20.76 -0.44
C SER A 8 -25.85 -20.68 1.06
N SER A 9 -26.85 -21.07 1.85
CA SER A 9 -26.89 -20.96 3.31
C SER A 9 -25.99 -21.99 4.03
N ASN A 10 -24.83 -22.32 3.46
CA ASN A 10 -23.84 -23.21 4.07
C ASN A 10 -22.76 -22.39 4.79
N SER A 11 -22.44 -22.77 6.03
CA SER A 11 -21.47 -22.06 6.88
C SER A 11 -20.06 -21.97 6.28
N SER A 12 -19.68 -22.90 5.41
CA SER A 12 -18.43 -22.88 4.65
C SER A 12 -18.44 -21.84 3.53
N THR A 13 -19.54 -21.70 2.78
CA THR A 13 -19.69 -20.69 1.73
C THR A 13 -19.64 -19.28 2.32
N PHE A 14 -20.30 -19.06 3.45
CA PHE A 14 -20.24 -17.78 4.17
C PHE A 14 -18.81 -17.41 4.60
N ARG A 15 -18.04 -18.37 5.14
CA ARG A 15 -16.63 -18.13 5.53
C ARG A 15 -15.76 -17.80 4.31
N LEU A 16 -15.98 -18.48 3.18
CA LEU A 16 -15.25 -18.22 1.95
C LEU A 16 -15.54 -16.81 1.42
N GLU A 17 -16.81 -16.42 1.36
CA GLU A 17 -17.21 -15.07 0.94
C GLU A 17 -16.63 -13.99 1.86
N LEU A 18 -16.67 -14.21 3.18
CA LEU A 18 -16.07 -13.30 4.17
C LEU A 18 -14.56 -13.14 3.95
N SER A 19 -13.83 -14.25 3.77
CA SER A 19 -12.39 -14.21 3.49
C SER A 19 -12.08 -13.42 2.21
N CYS A 20 -12.86 -13.61 1.15
CA CYS A 20 -12.70 -12.85 -0.09
C CYS A 20 -12.92 -11.35 0.11
N VAL A 21 -13.95 -10.95 0.87
CA VAL A 21 -14.26 -9.53 1.14
C VAL A 21 -13.15 -8.89 1.98
N LEU A 22 -12.66 -9.57 3.02
CA LEU A 22 -11.58 -9.07 3.87
C LEU A 22 -10.27 -8.90 3.09
N THR A 23 -9.87 -9.92 2.35
CA THR A 23 -8.67 -9.86 1.51
C THR A 23 -8.79 -8.77 0.43
N PHE A 24 -9.96 -8.61 -0.18
CA PHE A 24 -10.20 -7.52 -1.13
C PHE A 24 -10.09 -6.14 -0.47
N GLY A 25 -10.64 -5.98 0.73
CA GLY A 25 -10.49 -4.78 1.55
C GLY A 25 -9.03 -4.46 1.86
N SER A 26 -8.24 -5.45 2.27
CA SER A 26 -6.80 -5.33 2.53
C SER A 26 -6.02 -4.83 1.31
N ILE A 27 -6.31 -5.37 0.12
CA ILE A 27 -5.65 -4.97 -1.13
C ILE A 27 -6.01 -3.51 -1.49
N ILE A 28 -7.28 -3.12 -1.37
CA ILE A 28 -7.70 -1.74 -1.62
C ILE A 28 -7.02 -0.78 -0.65
N PHE A 29 -7.03 -1.13 0.64
CA PHE A 29 -6.41 -0.34 1.69
C PHE A 29 -4.91 -0.17 1.43
N GLY A 30 -4.19 -1.25 1.13
CA GLY A 30 -2.76 -1.18 0.78
C GLY A 30 -2.46 -0.28 -0.41
N THR A 31 -3.30 -0.37 -1.44
CA THR A 31 -3.14 0.47 -2.64
C THR A 31 -3.30 1.96 -2.30
N ALA A 32 -4.29 2.33 -1.49
CA ALA A 32 -4.52 3.73 -1.13
C ALA A 32 -3.50 4.25 -0.10
N CYS A 33 -3.25 3.49 0.96
CA CYS A 33 -2.45 3.92 2.11
C CYS A 33 -0.93 3.80 1.89
N SER A 34 -0.48 3.07 0.87
CA SER A 34 0.94 3.07 0.46
C SER A 34 1.45 4.46 0.05
N TRP A 35 0.56 5.38 -0.34
CA TRP A 35 0.91 6.75 -0.70
C TRP A 35 1.05 7.71 0.48
N CYS A 36 0.56 7.35 1.67
CA CYS A 36 0.59 8.22 2.85
C CYS A 36 1.99 8.77 3.20
N PRO A 37 3.08 7.97 3.19
CA PRO A 37 4.42 8.47 3.51
C PRO A 37 4.96 9.47 2.47
N PHE A 38 4.55 9.33 1.21
CA PHE A 38 5.01 10.18 0.10
C PHE A 38 4.18 11.45 -0.04
N ALA A 39 2.99 11.51 0.55
CA ALA A 39 2.09 12.67 0.44
C ALA A 39 2.77 13.97 0.91
N ALA A 40 3.67 13.90 1.90
CA ALA A 40 4.40 15.05 2.39
C ALA A 40 5.31 15.66 1.30
N ASP A 41 5.95 14.85 0.46
CA ASP A 41 6.89 15.30 -0.56
C ASP A 41 6.21 16.23 -1.58
N TYR A 42 4.96 15.91 -1.95
CA TYR A 42 4.22 16.63 -2.99
C TYR A 42 3.42 17.82 -2.47
N ASN A 43 3.06 17.82 -1.18
CA ASN A 43 2.34 18.95 -0.59
C ASN A 43 3.23 20.17 -0.33
N THR A 44 4.56 20.03 -0.43
CA THR A 44 5.52 21.13 -0.30
C THR A 44 5.35 22.24 -1.35
N TYR A 45 4.68 21.96 -2.48
CA TYR A 45 4.47 22.92 -3.55
C TYR A 45 3.29 23.90 -3.29
N PHE A 46 2.46 23.63 -2.28
CA PHE A 46 1.36 24.54 -1.93
C PHE A 46 1.85 25.70 -1.05
N PRO A 47 1.30 26.92 -1.22
CA PRO A 47 1.53 28.01 -0.28
C PRO A 47 1.15 27.63 1.15
N GLU A 48 1.90 28.12 2.14
CA GLU A 48 1.70 27.83 3.56
C GLU A 48 0.29 28.22 4.06
N ASP A 49 -0.32 29.24 3.45
CA ASP A 49 -1.66 29.75 3.80
C ASP A 49 -2.81 28.89 3.24
N THR A 50 -2.51 27.80 2.54
CA THR A 50 -3.55 26.96 1.93
C THR A 50 -4.35 26.23 3.01
N SER A 51 -5.68 26.34 2.96
CA SER A 51 -6.59 25.67 3.91
C SER A 51 -6.38 24.15 3.93
N GLN A 52 -6.16 23.59 5.13
CA GLN A 52 -5.95 22.16 5.35
C GLN A 52 -7.13 21.31 4.87
N LEU A 53 -8.36 21.78 5.10
CA LEU A 53 -9.57 21.08 4.65
C LEU A 53 -9.66 21.03 3.12
N LYS A 54 -9.20 22.09 2.44
CA LYS A 54 -9.17 22.13 0.99
C LYS A 54 -8.16 21.14 0.42
N ILE A 55 -6.95 21.07 0.99
CA ILE A 55 -5.94 20.07 0.60
C ILE A 55 -6.48 18.66 0.84
N PHE A 56 -7.06 18.40 2.00
CA PHE A 56 -7.65 17.10 2.33
C PHE A 56 -8.75 16.70 1.36
N LEU A 57 -9.76 17.56 1.12
CA LEU A 57 -10.89 17.25 0.24
C LEU A 57 -10.44 17.06 -1.21
N LEU A 58 -9.55 17.91 -1.72
CA LEU A 58 -9.04 17.77 -3.09
C LEU A 58 -8.29 16.46 -3.27
N THR A 59 -7.40 16.12 -2.34
CA THR A 59 -6.63 14.87 -2.38
C THR A 59 -7.54 13.65 -2.23
N TYR A 60 -8.48 13.68 -1.28
CA TYR A 60 -9.42 12.59 -1.04
C TYR A 60 -10.34 12.34 -2.24
N ILE A 61 -11.00 13.38 -2.76
CA ILE A 61 -11.92 13.25 -3.90
C ILE A 61 -11.16 12.79 -5.14
N SER A 62 -10.00 13.37 -5.41
CA SER A 62 -9.19 13.00 -6.59
C SER A 62 -8.75 11.53 -6.52
N ASN A 63 -8.29 11.07 -5.35
CA ASN A 63 -7.88 9.69 -5.16
C ASN A 63 -9.07 8.73 -5.21
N PHE A 64 -10.16 9.05 -4.50
CA PHE A 64 -11.38 8.24 -4.46
C PHE A 64 -11.96 8.03 -5.86
N VAL A 65 -12.18 9.12 -6.61
CA VAL A 65 -12.76 9.04 -7.96
C VAL A 65 -11.85 8.24 -8.89
N SER A 66 -10.55 8.50 -8.87
CA SER A 66 -9.58 7.81 -9.73
C SER A 66 -9.53 6.30 -9.44
N MET A 67 -9.50 5.93 -8.15
CA MET A 67 -9.47 4.53 -7.73
C MET A 67 -10.77 3.81 -8.08
N VAL A 68 -11.92 4.40 -7.77
CA VAL A 68 -13.23 3.78 -8.05
C VAL A 68 -13.40 3.55 -9.55
N VAL A 69 -13.10 4.55 -10.39
CA VAL A 69 -13.21 4.41 -11.85
C VAL A 69 -12.30 3.30 -12.37
N MET A 70 -11.04 3.26 -11.91
CA MET A 70 -10.08 2.25 -12.38
C MET A 70 -10.44 0.84 -11.89
N GLN A 71 -10.91 0.70 -10.65
CA GLN A 71 -11.34 -0.59 -10.10
C GLN A 71 -12.59 -1.11 -10.80
N LEU A 72 -13.57 -0.25 -11.07
CA LEU A 72 -14.77 -0.61 -11.84
C LEU A 72 -14.40 -1.05 -13.26
N LEU A 73 -13.47 -0.34 -13.92
CA LEU A 73 -12.98 -0.73 -15.24
C LEU A 73 -12.29 -2.10 -15.21
N GLY A 74 -11.43 -2.34 -14.22
CA GLY A 74 -10.75 -3.63 -14.04
C GLY A 74 -11.74 -4.76 -13.77
N ALA A 75 -12.74 -4.53 -12.92
CA ALA A 75 -13.80 -5.49 -12.63
C ALA A 75 -14.67 -5.78 -13.88
N ALA A 76 -15.03 -4.75 -14.64
CA ALA A 76 -15.76 -4.90 -15.90
C ALA A 76 -14.96 -5.67 -16.96
N ALA A 77 -13.67 -5.37 -17.11
CA ALA A 77 -12.78 -6.07 -18.03
C ALA A 77 -12.62 -7.54 -17.67
N TYR A 78 -12.41 -7.84 -16.39
CA TYR A 78 -12.26 -9.22 -15.92
C TYR A 78 -13.58 -10.01 -16.02
N THR A 79 -14.72 -9.41 -15.67
CA THR A 79 -16.02 -10.08 -15.81
C THR A 79 -16.38 -10.43 -17.26
N GLY A 80 -15.88 -9.66 -18.23
CA GLY A 80 -16.00 -10.02 -19.65
C GLY A 80 -15.28 -11.31 -20.05
N THR A 81 -14.32 -11.81 -19.26
CA THR A 81 -13.67 -13.10 -19.52
C THR A 81 -14.60 -14.30 -19.31
N TYR A 82 -15.67 -14.16 -18.52
CA TYR A 82 -16.65 -15.23 -18.32
C TYR A 82 -17.53 -15.45 -19.54
N THR A 83 -17.79 -14.40 -20.32
CA THR A 83 -18.64 -14.47 -21.52
C THR A 83 -17.83 -14.69 -22.80
N ASN A 84 -16.59 -14.20 -22.86
CA ASN A 84 -15.76 -14.28 -24.05
C ASN A 84 -14.52 -15.17 -23.85
N GLN A 85 -14.51 -16.34 -24.49
CA GLN A 85 -13.40 -17.30 -24.42
C GLN A 85 -12.07 -16.72 -24.93
N ASN A 86 -12.10 -15.83 -25.93
CA ASN A 86 -10.86 -15.20 -26.43
C ASN A 86 -10.23 -14.30 -25.35
N TRP A 87 -11.04 -13.58 -24.56
CA TRP A 87 -10.56 -12.74 -23.48
C TRP A 87 -9.98 -13.57 -22.34
N LYS A 88 -10.63 -14.70 -22.03
CA LYS A 88 -10.13 -15.67 -21.04
C LYS A 88 -8.77 -16.24 -21.45
N GLN A 89 -8.63 -16.73 -22.68
CA GLN A 89 -7.35 -17.27 -23.18
C GLN A 89 -6.25 -16.19 -23.18
N ALA A 90 -6.58 -14.97 -23.61
CA ALA A 90 -5.61 -13.87 -23.61
C ALA A 90 -5.13 -13.51 -22.19
N TYR A 91 -6.02 -13.58 -21.20
CA TYR A 91 -5.68 -13.40 -19.80
C TYR A 91 -4.80 -14.54 -19.26
N GLU A 92 -5.09 -15.79 -19.60
CA GLU A 92 -4.29 -16.95 -19.16
C GLU A 92 -2.86 -16.93 -19.72
N ILE A 93 -2.66 -16.43 -20.95
CA ILE A 93 -1.34 -16.39 -21.58
C ILE A 93 -0.50 -15.19 -21.09
N ASN A 94 -1.09 -13.99 -21.04
CA ASN A 94 -0.36 -12.73 -20.85
C ASN A 94 -0.92 -11.86 -19.71
N ASN A 95 -1.70 -12.44 -18.79
CA ASN A 95 -2.35 -11.74 -17.68
C ASN A 95 -3.13 -10.49 -18.14
N VAL A 96 -3.10 -9.42 -17.34
CA VAL A 96 -3.82 -8.17 -17.60
C VAL A 96 -3.42 -7.53 -18.94
N GLY A 97 -2.15 -7.63 -19.35
CA GLY A 97 -1.68 -7.08 -20.62
C GLY A 97 -2.32 -7.79 -21.83
N GLY A 98 -2.44 -9.12 -21.77
CA GLY A 98 -3.14 -9.90 -22.78
C GLY A 98 -4.63 -9.56 -22.87
N LEU A 99 -5.28 -9.42 -21.72
CA LEU A 99 -6.69 -9.05 -21.63
C LEU A 99 -6.96 -7.67 -22.26
N LEU A 100 -6.16 -6.66 -21.91
CA LEU A 100 -6.27 -5.33 -22.52
C LEU A 100 -6.02 -5.38 -24.03
N GLY A 101 -5.08 -6.21 -24.48
CA GLY A 101 -4.83 -6.42 -25.90
C GLY A 101 -6.01 -7.04 -26.64
N ALA A 102 -6.69 -8.02 -26.03
CA ALA A 102 -7.89 -8.64 -26.57
C ALA A 102 -9.08 -7.66 -26.60
N ILE A 103 -9.25 -6.83 -25.57
CA ILE A 103 -10.29 -5.80 -25.52
C ILE A 103 -10.10 -4.76 -26.62
N LEU A 104 -8.86 -4.35 -26.90
CA LEU A 104 -8.53 -3.36 -27.93
C LEU A 104 -8.40 -3.95 -29.34
N SER A 105 -8.45 -5.27 -29.49
CA SER A 105 -8.35 -5.95 -30.80
C SER A 105 -9.36 -5.48 -31.86
N PRO A 106 -10.61 -5.09 -31.54
CA PRO A 106 -11.56 -4.59 -32.55
C PRO A 106 -11.10 -3.30 -33.23
N LEU A 107 -10.26 -2.50 -32.57
CA LEU A 107 -9.69 -1.25 -33.09
C LEU A 107 -8.49 -1.48 -34.03
N ARG A 108 -8.15 -2.75 -34.34
CA ARG A 108 -7.07 -3.16 -35.25
C ARG A 108 -5.74 -2.44 -34.91
N GLY A 109 -5.11 -1.78 -35.89
CA GLY A 109 -3.82 -1.11 -35.72
C GLY A 109 -3.84 0.01 -34.68
N PHE A 110 -4.98 0.70 -34.53
CA PHE A 110 -5.12 1.76 -33.53
C PHE A 110 -5.15 1.21 -32.10
N GLY A 111 -5.74 0.02 -31.89
CA GLY A 111 -5.71 -0.67 -30.60
C GLY A 111 -4.29 -0.99 -30.14
N LYS A 112 -3.42 -1.39 -31.06
CA LYS A 112 -1.99 -1.62 -30.76
C LYS A 112 -1.26 -0.33 -30.36
N PHE A 113 -1.60 0.80 -30.99
CA PHE A 113 -1.06 2.10 -30.61
C PHE A 113 -1.47 2.49 -29.18
N ILE A 114 -2.74 2.29 -28.81
CA ILE A 114 -3.23 2.52 -27.44
C ILE A 114 -2.51 1.64 -26.42
N LEU A 115 -2.27 0.36 -26.73
CA LEU A 115 -1.51 -0.54 -25.85
C LEU A 115 -0.08 -0.03 -25.59
N ILE A 116 0.57 0.53 -26.61
CA ILE A 116 1.89 1.15 -26.44
C ILE A 116 1.79 2.36 -25.50
N LEU A 117 0.77 3.20 -25.64
CA LEU A 117 0.53 4.33 -24.74
C LEU A 117 0.29 3.88 -23.29
N PHE A 118 -0.50 2.81 -23.08
CA PHE A 118 -0.69 2.21 -21.75
C PHE A 118 0.61 1.62 -21.18
N SER A 119 1.43 1.00 -22.02
CA SER A 119 2.75 0.54 -21.57
C SER A 119 3.65 1.71 -21.17
N LEU A 120 3.60 2.83 -21.89
CA LEU A 120 4.40 4.02 -21.60
C LEU A 120 3.89 4.77 -20.37
N SER A 121 2.58 4.73 -20.07
CA SER A 121 2.04 5.36 -18.86
C SER A 121 2.58 4.73 -17.58
N ILE A 122 2.96 3.44 -17.61
CA ILE A 122 3.63 2.78 -16.47
C ILE A 122 4.96 3.48 -16.14
N VAL A 123 5.69 3.95 -17.15
CA VAL A 123 6.92 4.73 -16.94
C VAL A 123 6.59 6.05 -16.24
N ALA A 124 5.57 6.76 -16.71
CA ALA A 124 5.13 8.01 -16.10
C ALA A 124 4.69 7.84 -14.63
N CYS A 125 4.00 6.75 -14.31
CA CYS A 125 3.61 6.42 -12.94
C CYS A 125 4.79 6.11 -12.00
N ASN A 126 5.95 5.70 -12.53
CA ASN A 126 7.14 5.38 -11.72
C ASN A 126 8.05 6.57 -11.45
N ILE A 127 7.93 7.66 -12.22
CA ILE A 127 8.65 8.92 -11.96
C ILE A 127 8.46 9.42 -10.52
N PRO A 128 7.24 9.55 -9.98
CA PRO A 128 7.04 9.98 -8.59
C PRO A 128 7.69 9.02 -7.58
N ASN A 129 7.58 7.71 -7.78
CA ASN A 129 8.18 6.72 -6.87
C ASN A 129 9.71 6.87 -6.77
N LEU A 130 10.39 7.04 -7.91
CA LEU A 130 11.84 7.28 -7.93
C LEU A 130 12.22 8.66 -7.35
N TYR A 131 11.37 9.66 -7.59
CA TYR A 131 11.53 10.98 -6.99
C TYR A 131 11.55 10.88 -5.46
N SER A 132 10.55 10.23 -4.84
CA SER A 132 10.49 10.05 -3.39
C SER A 132 11.62 9.16 -2.87
N LEU A 133 11.96 8.05 -3.55
CA LEU A 133 13.09 7.19 -3.17
C LEU A 133 14.39 7.99 -3.00
N SER A 134 14.69 8.85 -3.97
CA SER A 134 15.91 9.67 -3.93
C SER A 134 15.90 10.72 -2.81
N LEU A 135 14.74 11.32 -2.49
CA LEU A 135 14.61 12.25 -1.36
C LEU A 135 14.75 11.52 -0.03
N SER A 136 14.03 10.43 0.17
CA SER A 136 14.09 9.64 1.40
C SER A 136 15.52 9.18 1.67
N THR A 137 16.25 8.73 0.65
CA THR A 137 17.66 8.31 0.79
C THR A 137 18.57 9.45 1.24
N GLN A 138 18.37 10.66 0.71
CA GLN A 138 19.17 11.84 1.08
C GLN A 138 18.88 12.32 2.52
N VAL A 139 17.68 12.03 3.05
CA VAL A 139 17.28 12.39 4.41
C VAL A 139 17.84 11.44 5.48
N ILE A 140 18.20 10.19 5.12
CA ILE A 140 18.70 9.17 6.08
C ILE A 140 19.94 9.65 6.84
N ALA A 141 20.92 10.22 6.14
CA ALA A 141 22.15 10.69 6.77
C ALA A 141 22.80 11.84 5.97
N PRO A 142 23.52 12.76 6.65
CA PRO A 142 24.22 13.87 5.99
C PRO A 142 25.27 13.45 4.95
N ILE A 143 25.72 12.20 4.98
CA ILE A 143 26.65 11.67 3.97
C ILE A 143 25.93 11.38 2.65
N PHE A 144 24.67 10.94 2.71
CA PHE A 144 23.87 10.61 1.54
C PHE A 144 23.41 11.85 0.78
N SER A 145 23.26 13.00 1.44
CA SER A 145 22.93 14.27 0.79
C SER A 145 24.04 14.82 -0.11
N ARG A 146 25.29 14.34 0.05
CA ARG A 146 26.43 14.75 -0.79
C ARG A 146 26.42 14.11 -2.18
N ILE A 147 25.69 13.01 -2.35
CA ILE A 147 25.64 12.29 -3.63
C ILE A 147 24.57 12.94 -4.53
N PRO A 148 24.89 13.21 -5.81
CA PRO A 148 23.91 13.74 -6.77
C PRO A 148 22.68 12.85 -6.88
N ARG A 149 21.50 13.49 -6.90
CA ARG A 149 20.19 12.84 -6.88
C ARG A 149 19.99 11.80 -7.99
N PHE A 150 20.50 12.07 -9.19
CA PHE A 150 20.32 11.21 -10.35
C PHE A 150 20.98 9.82 -10.17
N LEU A 151 22.03 9.71 -9.35
CA LEU A 151 22.67 8.43 -9.08
C LEU A 151 21.75 7.51 -8.26
N TYR A 152 21.04 8.05 -7.27
CA TYR A 152 20.04 7.29 -6.52
C TYR A 152 18.90 6.82 -7.41
N THR A 153 18.44 7.65 -8.34
CA THR A 153 17.40 7.23 -9.29
C THR A 153 17.88 6.15 -10.23
N ILE A 154 19.14 6.17 -10.68
CA ILE A 154 19.72 5.10 -11.52
C ILE A 154 19.84 3.80 -10.73
N ILE A 155 20.38 3.83 -9.51
CA ILE A 155 20.54 2.65 -8.66
C ILE A 155 19.17 2.06 -8.30
N GLY A 156 18.22 2.91 -7.90
CA GLY A 156 16.84 2.51 -7.65
C GLY A 156 16.20 1.87 -8.87
N THR A 157 16.43 2.45 -10.05
CA THR A 157 15.94 1.91 -11.33
C THR A 157 16.50 0.53 -11.63
N ALA A 158 17.81 0.36 -11.52
CA ALA A 158 18.44 -0.94 -11.70
C ALA A 158 17.88 -1.98 -10.72
N ALA A 159 17.74 -1.62 -9.44
CA ALA A 159 17.23 -2.51 -8.40
C ALA A 159 15.79 -2.96 -8.68
N TYR A 160 14.85 -2.03 -8.94
CA TYR A 160 13.47 -2.41 -9.18
C TYR A 160 13.29 -3.14 -10.52
N VAL A 161 14.09 -2.83 -11.56
CA VAL A 161 14.03 -3.56 -12.84
C VAL A 161 14.47 -5.01 -12.65
N LEU A 162 15.54 -5.26 -11.89
CA LEU A 162 15.98 -6.62 -11.57
C LEU A 162 14.91 -7.38 -10.80
N LEU A 163 14.29 -6.74 -9.80
CA LEU A 163 13.16 -7.33 -9.06
C LEU A 163 11.96 -7.59 -9.97
N ALA A 164 11.64 -6.68 -10.89
CA ALA A 164 10.54 -6.82 -11.84
C ALA A 164 10.75 -7.98 -12.81
N ILE A 165 11.98 -8.23 -13.27
CA ILE A 165 12.31 -9.38 -14.14
C ILE A 165 12.01 -10.70 -13.41
N VAL A 166 12.41 -10.80 -12.14
CA VAL A 166 12.14 -12.00 -11.33
C VAL A 166 10.64 -12.13 -11.05
N ALA A 167 9.99 -11.04 -10.65
CA ALA A 167 8.56 -11.00 -10.35
C ALA A 167 7.69 -11.28 -11.58
N ALA A 168 8.14 -10.94 -12.79
CA ALA A 168 7.40 -11.20 -14.03
C ALA A 168 7.12 -12.70 -14.25
N SER A 169 8.00 -13.59 -13.78
CA SER A 169 7.79 -15.04 -13.88
C SER A 169 6.64 -15.56 -13.02
N LYS A 170 6.32 -14.86 -11.92
CA LYS A 170 5.23 -15.19 -10.97
C LYS A 170 4.42 -13.93 -10.63
N PHE A 171 3.96 -13.25 -11.68
CA PHE A 171 3.45 -11.89 -11.56
C PHE A 171 2.30 -11.74 -10.56
N ASN A 172 1.25 -12.58 -10.66
CA ASN A 172 0.08 -12.48 -9.79
C ASN A 172 0.42 -12.76 -8.31
N ASP A 173 1.28 -13.74 -8.07
CA ASP A 173 1.73 -14.12 -6.73
C ASP A 173 2.55 -13.00 -6.08
N ALA A 174 3.49 -12.46 -6.85
CA ALA A 174 4.33 -11.35 -6.43
C ALA A 174 3.50 -10.08 -6.16
N LEU A 175 2.51 -9.79 -7.02
CA LEU A 175 1.62 -8.63 -6.85
C LEU A 175 0.79 -8.74 -5.58
N THR A 176 0.12 -9.88 -5.37
CA THR A 176 -0.71 -10.10 -4.17
C THR A 176 0.12 -9.96 -2.90
N SER A 177 1.32 -10.56 -2.90
CA SER A 177 2.22 -10.49 -1.75
C SER A 177 2.76 -9.08 -1.50
N ALA A 178 3.13 -8.36 -2.56
CA ALA A 178 3.61 -6.98 -2.46
C ALA A 178 2.52 -6.03 -1.96
N MET A 179 1.29 -6.19 -2.44
CA MET A 179 0.15 -5.38 -1.98
C MET A 179 -0.15 -5.65 -0.51
N GLY A 180 -0.15 -6.91 -0.06
CA GLY A 180 -0.29 -7.24 1.36
C GLY A 180 0.81 -6.62 2.23
N ILE A 181 2.08 -6.76 1.85
CA ILE A 181 3.20 -6.17 2.60
C ILE A 181 3.06 -4.64 2.69
N SER A 182 2.64 -3.99 1.60
CA SER A 182 2.41 -2.53 1.60
C SER A 182 1.27 -2.13 2.55
N SER A 183 0.17 -2.88 2.60
CA SER A 183 -0.97 -2.59 3.49
C SER A 183 -0.57 -2.70 4.96
N TYR A 184 0.19 -3.74 5.31
CA TYR A 184 0.65 -4.01 6.66
C TYR A 184 1.54 -2.89 7.22
N TRP A 185 2.57 -2.52 6.47
CA TRP A 185 3.50 -1.48 6.92
C TRP A 185 2.82 -0.11 6.95
N SER A 186 2.00 0.22 5.95
CA SER A 186 1.25 1.48 5.94
C SER A 186 0.28 1.60 7.11
N ALA A 187 -0.36 0.51 7.54
CA ALA A 187 -1.22 0.51 8.72
C ALA A 187 -0.45 0.91 9.99
N ILE A 188 0.71 0.28 10.24
CA ILE A 188 1.58 0.63 11.39
C ILE A 188 1.99 2.10 11.35
N PHE A 189 2.51 2.53 10.19
CA PHE A 189 3.02 3.89 10.01
C PHE A 189 1.90 4.92 10.26
N MET A 190 0.72 4.67 9.68
CA MET A 190 -0.44 5.54 9.80
C MET A 190 -0.88 5.70 11.25
N VAL A 191 -0.98 4.60 12.02
CA VAL A 191 -1.36 4.65 13.44
C VAL A 191 -0.39 5.50 14.24
N ILE A 192 0.92 5.23 14.12
CA ILE A 192 1.95 5.95 14.88
C ILE A 192 1.88 7.46 14.60
N VAL A 193 1.76 7.85 13.33
CA VAL A 193 1.69 9.26 12.94
C VAL A 193 0.40 9.91 13.43
N PHE A 194 -0.75 9.24 13.30
CA PHE A 194 -2.02 9.80 13.78
C PHE A 194 -2.06 9.91 15.30
N GLU A 195 -1.59 8.92 16.03
CA GLU A 195 -1.59 8.96 17.49
C GLU A 195 -0.61 10.00 18.04
N ASP A 196 0.59 10.16 17.45
CA ASP A 196 1.50 11.25 17.83
C ASP A 196 0.85 12.61 17.58
N HIS A 197 0.15 12.79 16.45
CA HIS A 197 -0.55 14.03 16.13
C HIS A 197 -1.75 14.31 17.06
N ILE A 198 -2.61 13.31 17.28
CA ILE A 198 -3.89 13.46 17.99
C ILE A 198 -3.67 13.46 19.50
N LEU A 199 -3.00 12.43 20.04
CA LEU A 199 -2.89 12.24 21.49
C LEU A 199 -1.80 13.12 22.10
N PHE A 200 -0.61 13.13 21.50
CA PHE A 200 0.56 13.79 22.09
C PHE A 200 0.70 15.25 21.68
N ARG A 201 0.36 15.57 20.42
CA ARG A 201 0.39 16.95 19.89
C ARG A 201 -0.97 17.64 19.88
N ARG A 202 -2.03 17.00 20.36
CA ARG A 202 -3.37 17.58 20.57
C ARG A 202 -3.96 18.22 19.30
N CYS A 203 -3.77 17.57 18.16
CA CYS A 203 -4.25 18.03 16.85
C CYS A 203 -3.76 19.43 16.43
N SER A 204 -2.62 19.88 16.97
CA SER A 204 -2.10 21.22 16.69
C SER A 204 -0.77 21.18 15.97
N PHE A 205 -0.75 21.69 14.74
CA PHE A 205 0.47 21.85 13.94
C PHE A 205 1.48 22.82 14.57
N ARG A 206 1.06 23.69 15.50
CA ARG A 206 1.97 24.59 16.24
C ARG A 206 2.91 23.85 17.19
N ASN A 207 2.55 22.63 17.59
CA ASN A 207 3.39 21.80 18.45
C ASN A 207 4.50 21.08 17.67
N TYR A 208 4.64 21.32 16.37
CA TYR A 208 5.80 20.90 15.59
C TYR A 208 6.83 22.02 15.58
N ASN A 209 7.98 21.76 16.21
CA ASN A 209 9.06 22.73 16.21
C ASN A 209 9.92 22.55 14.95
N PHE A 210 9.69 23.42 13.97
CA PHE A 210 10.48 23.41 12.73
C PHE A 210 11.95 23.74 12.99
N SER A 211 12.31 24.57 13.98
CA SER A 211 13.71 24.97 14.18
C SER A 211 14.67 23.80 14.51
N ILE A 212 14.14 22.68 15.01
CA ILE A 212 14.93 21.51 15.43
C ILE A 212 14.92 20.35 14.41
N TRP A 213 14.28 20.53 13.24
CA TRP A 213 14.04 19.44 12.28
C TRP A 213 15.31 18.70 11.85
N ASN A 214 16.44 19.40 11.74
CA ASN A 214 17.73 18.85 11.30
C ASN A 214 18.71 18.56 12.45
N SER A 215 18.25 18.53 13.69
CA SER A 215 19.10 18.35 14.87
C SER A 215 18.84 17.03 15.57
N SER A 216 19.61 15.98 15.21
CA SER A 216 19.51 14.65 15.84
C SER A 216 19.59 14.66 17.37
N LYS A 217 20.33 15.61 17.97
CA LYS A 217 20.45 15.75 19.43
C LYS A 217 19.21 16.32 20.13
N LEU A 218 18.32 16.97 19.39
CA LEU A 218 17.12 17.64 19.89
C LEU A 218 15.84 16.86 19.56
N LEU A 219 15.92 15.89 18.66
CA LEU A 219 14.82 15.02 18.30
C LEU A 219 14.69 13.87 19.33
N PRO A 220 13.45 13.40 19.61
CA PRO A 220 13.24 12.22 20.43
C PRO A 220 13.84 10.98 19.76
N ILE A 221 14.38 10.08 20.57
CA ILE A 221 15.08 8.84 20.13
C ILE A 221 14.11 7.89 19.39
N SER A 222 12.81 8.17 19.40
CA SER A 222 11.76 7.45 18.68
C SER A 222 11.68 5.97 19.07
N LEU A 223 12.11 5.65 20.29
CA LEU A 223 12.15 4.28 20.80
C LEU A 223 10.73 3.74 20.94
N ALA A 224 9.79 4.60 21.38
CA ALA A 224 8.37 4.26 21.44
C ALA A 224 7.82 3.85 20.07
N ALA A 225 8.15 4.59 19.01
CA ALA A 225 7.69 4.27 17.65
C ALA A 225 8.27 2.92 17.16
N ILE A 226 9.57 2.67 17.39
CA ILE A 226 10.22 1.42 16.98
C ILE A 226 9.61 0.23 17.72
N LEU A 227 9.47 0.29 19.04
CA LEU A 227 8.90 -0.81 19.83
C LEU A 227 7.44 -1.07 19.46
N SER A 228 6.66 -0.02 19.22
CA SER A 228 5.26 -0.16 18.78
C SER A 228 5.14 -0.77 17.39
N ALA A 229 6.07 -0.42 16.49
CA ALA A 229 6.14 -1.03 15.17
C ALA A 229 6.48 -2.52 15.27
N LEU A 230 7.40 -2.92 16.16
CA LEU A 230 7.71 -4.34 16.40
C LEU A 230 6.51 -5.12 16.95
N VAL A 231 5.74 -4.53 17.88
CA VAL A 231 4.50 -5.13 18.38
C VAL A 231 3.44 -5.21 17.26
N GLY A 232 3.35 -4.19 16.41
CA GLY A 232 2.53 -4.20 15.20
C GLY A 232 2.89 -5.33 14.23
N VAL A 233 4.19 -5.54 13.99
CA VAL A 233 4.71 -6.62 13.15
C VAL A 233 4.33 -7.99 13.73
N ALA A 234 4.41 -8.15 15.06
CA ALA A 234 3.91 -9.37 15.70
C ALA A 234 2.41 -9.57 15.43
N GLY A 235 1.60 -8.51 15.54
CA GLY A 235 0.18 -8.53 15.18
C GLY A 235 -0.08 -8.92 13.72
N ILE A 236 0.68 -8.34 12.78
CA ILE A 236 0.62 -8.69 11.35
C ILE A 236 0.92 -10.16 11.14
N ILE A 237 1.98 -10.69 11.73
CA ILE A 237 2.36 -12.11 11.58
C ILE A 237 1.22 -13.02 12.07
N LEU A 238 0.47 -12.61 13.09
CA LEU A 238 -0.66 -13.40 13.57
C LEU A 238 -1.86 -13.40 12.59
N GLY A 239 -2.10 -12.29 11.90
CA GLY A 239 -3.26 -12.07 11.02
C GLY A 239 -3.01 -12.18 9.51
N MET A 240 -1.75 -12.23 9.07
CA MET A 240 -1.41 -12.22 7.64
C MET A 240 -1.73 -13.55 6.97
N SER A 241 -2.26 -13.48 5.76
CA SER A 241 -2.44 -14.63 4.87
C SER A 241 -1.72 -14.36 3.55
N GLN A 242 -0.50 -14.86 3.46
CA GLN A 242 0.39 -14.68 2.33
C GLN A 242 0.76 -16.03 1.73
N ILE A 243 1.21 -16.02 0.48
CA ILE A 243 1.55 -17.25 -0.28
C ILE A 243 2.61 -18.09 0.44
N TRP A 244 3.52 -17.42 1.15
CA TRP A 244 4.63 -18.03 1.88
C TRP A 244 4.33 -18.30 3.36
N PHE A 245 3.31 -17.65 3.93
CA PHE A 245 2.97 -17.81 5.34
C PHE A 245 1.54 -17.40 5.64
N SER A 246 0.85 -18.22 6.43
CA SER A 246 -0.49 -17.91 6.93
C SER A 246 -0.51 -18.00 8.46
N GLY A 247 -0.90 -16.89 9.08
CA GLY A 247 -0.94 -16.70 10.52
C GLY A 247 -2.06 -17.47 11.21
N PRO A 248 -1.91 -17.78 12.51
CA PRO A 248 -2.90 -18.55 13.26
C PRO A 248 -4.29 -17.89 13.29
N ILE A 249 -4.39 -16.56 13.33
CA ILE A 249 -5.68 -15.87 13.33
C ILE A 249 -6.34 -15.95 11.95
N ALA A 250 -5.55 -15.76 10.88
CA ALA A 250 -6.04 -15.93 9.51
C ALA A 250 -6.61 -17.34 9.27
N LYS A 251 -5.91 -18.37 9.77
CA LYS A 251 -6.36 -19.77 9.70
C LYS A 251 -7.60 -20.02 10.56
N ALA A 252 -7.67 -19.47 11.77
CA ALA A 252 -8.82 -19.64 12.64
C ALA A 252 -10.11 -19.06 12.04
N ILE A 253 -10.00 -17.96 11.28
CA ILE A 253 -11.14 -17.35 10.58
C ILE A 253 -11.60 -18.24 9.41
N ALA A 254 -10.65 -18.77 8.64
CA ALA A 254 -10.96 -19.70 7.55
C ALA A 254 -11.58 -21.02 8.03
N GLY A 255 -11.23 -21.50 9.23
CA GLY A 255 -11.70 -22.79 9.77
C GLY A 255 -10.95 -23.99 9.15
N ASP A 256 -11.36 -25.21 9.49
CA ASP A 256 -10.77 -26.50 9.04
C ASP A 256 -10.91 -26.81 7.53
N THR A 257 -11.31 -25.81 6.75
CA THR A 257 -11.36 -25.89 5.29
C THR A 257 -10.03 -25.39 4.73
N ASP A 258 -9.42 -26.14 3.81
CA ASP A 258 -8.16 -25.85 3.07
C ASP A 258 -8.21 -24.57 2.20
N ILE A 259 -9.01 -23.56 2.59
CA ILE A 259 -9.22 -22.32 1.88
C ILE A 259 -8.14 -21.33 2.32
N GLU A 260 -7.58 -20.58 1.36
CA GLU A 260 -6.69 -19.45 1.58
C GLU A 260 -7.26 -18.54 2.69
N GLY A 261 -6.51 -18.38 3.79
CA GLY A 261 -6.95 -17.63 4.96
C GLY A 261 -7.36 -16.20 4.62
N ALA A 262 -8.35 -15.64 5.33
CA ALA A 262 -8.68 -14.23 5.24
C ALA A 262 -7.45 -13.39 5.62
N ASP A 263 -6.95 -12.56 4.70
CA ASP A 263 -5.85 -11.68 5.01
C ASP A 263 -6.36 -10.49 5.83
N ILE A 264 -6.14 -10.55 7.15
CA ILE A 264 -6.47 -9.49 8.10
C ILE A 264 -5.22 -8.93 8.79
N GLY A 265 -4.06 -9.07 8.15
CA GLY A 265 -2.78 -8.69 8.75
C GLY A 265 -2.71 -7.19 9.06
N PHE A 266 -3.34 -6.35 8.24
CA PHE A 266 -3.28 -4.90 8.44
C PHE A 266 -4.18 -4.45 9.59
N GLU A 267 -5.37 -5.03 9.79
CA GLU A 267 -6.27 -4.70 10.89
C GLU A 267 -5.69 -5.13 12.24
N VAL A 268 -5.14 -6.34 12.31
CA VAL A 268 -4.50 -6.83 13.54
C VAL A 268 -3.25 -6.02 13.84
N GLY A 269 -2.42 -5.73 12.83
CA GLY A 269 -1.27 -4.84 12.95
C GLY A 269 -1.66 -3.44 13.46
N PHE A 270 -2.72 -2.86 12.88
CA PHE A 270 -3.27 -1.58 13.27
C PHE A 270 -3.65 -1.57 14.75
N ILE A 271 -4.43 -2.56 15.21
CA ILE A 271 -4.91 -2.63 16.61
C ILE A 271 -3.73 -2.80 17.57
N PHE A 272 -2.80 -3.70 17.25
CA PHE A 272 -1.64 -3.96 18.12
C PHE A 272 -0.76 -2.71 18.25
N THR A 273 -0.49 -2.01 17.15
CA THR A 273 0.25 -0.75 17.18
C THR A 273 -0.51 0.35 17.93
N ALA A 274 -1.82 0.47 17.74
CA ALA A 274 -2.65 1.51 18.36
C ALA A 274 -2.74 1.35 19.89
N VAL A 275 -2.69 0.12 20.39
CA VAL A 275 -2.63 -0.12 21.83
C VAL A 275 -1.22 0.10 22.37
N ALA A 276 -0.19 -0.34 21.64
CA ALA A 276 1.19 -0.29 22.11
C ALA A 276 1.79 1.12 22.11
N PHE A 277 1.49 1.92 21.09
CA PHE A 277 2.15 3.22 20.90
C PHE A 277 1.84 4.25 21.99
N PRO A 278 0.59 4.46 22.43
CA PRO A 278 0.31 5.38 23.50
C PRO A 278 1.01 4.96 24.81
N LEU A 279 1.05 3.66 25.11
CA LEU A 279 1.71 3.12 26.30
C LEU A 279 3.22 3.37 26.27
N PHE A 280 3.89 2.99 25.19
CA PHE A 280 5.34 3.17 25.08
C PHE A 280 5.74 4.65 25.01
N ARG A 281 4.90 5.49 24.40
CA ARG A 281 5.15 6.93 24.32
C ARG A 281 4.99 7.62 25.66
N LEU A 282 4.01 7.23 26.49
CA LEU A 282 3.88 7.72 27.87
C LEU A 282 5.10 7.34 28.72
N ILE A 283 5.60 6.11 28.57
CA ILE A 283 6.82 5.65 29.23
C ILE A 283 8.04 6.46 28.76
N GLU A 284 8.19 6.67 27.45
CA GLU A 284 9.27 7.48 26.87
C GLU A 284 9.26 8.90 27.44
N LEU A 285 8.10 9.54 27.50
CA LEU A 285 7.95 10.89 28.07
C LEU A 285 8.29 10.93 29.57
N TYR A 286 7.96 9.88 30.33
CA TYR A 286 8.28 9.79 31.75
C TYR A 286 9.79 9.67 32.00
N PHE A 287 10.48 8.80 31.25
CA PHE A 287 11.91 8.51 31.47
C PHE A 287 12.85 9.49 30.77
N ILE A 288 12.56 9.85 29.52
CA ILE A 288 13.48 10.62 28.67
C ILE A 288 13.20 12.13 28.75
N ARG A 289 12.02 12.54 29.24
CA ARG A 289 11.60 13.95 29.43
C ARG A 289 11.86 14.84 28.19
N ARG A 290 11.81 14.24 26.99
CA ARG A 290 11.95 14.91 25.69
C ARG A 290 10.91 14.40 24.73
#